data_AF-A0AAE0L365-F1
#
_entry.id   AF-A0AAE0L365-F1
#
_cell.length_a   1.000
_cell.length_b   1.000
_cell.length_c   1.000
_cell.angle_alpha   90.00
_cell.angle_beta   90.00
_cell.angle_gamma   90.00
#
_symmetry.space_group_name_H-M   'P 1'
#
loop_
_entity.id
_entity.type
_entity.pdbx_description
1 polymer ?
#
loop_
_entity_poly.entity_id
_entity_poly.type
_entity_poly.pdbx_seq_one_letter_code
_entity_poly.pdbx_strand_id
1 'polypeptide(L)'
;MNVLRVSVVSKISKDGKRLQHSSTKAQIKSPETIFRAKSSAPVMLARRSSSRSGPGLQTFGGNAGCNRNSTTAKSVSLAASAATEAEAIVDVDLGDRSYPIYIGNDLPWGELLKKHISGSSVLIVTNETIAPLYLDRCIDALKEEEGLRVESVILPDGEEYKNMETLMMVYDKALQCRLDRKTTFLALGGGVIGDMTGYAAASYQRGVNFVQVPTTLMAMVDSSVGGKTGVNHPLGKNMIGAFYQPQCVMIDTSTLDTLPLKEHASGIAEVVKYGLIKDAEFFVWQEENMEKLLNKDPDTLIYAVERSCINKAEASPPLALWRKGTVNRASRQGHCFLQSLTYATWP
;
A
#
# COMPACT_ATOMS: atom_id res chain seq x y z
N MET A 1 26.90 -23.28 14.84
CA MET A 1 26.31 -22.23 15.69
C MET A 1 27.25 -21.03 15.67
N ASN A 2 27.02 -20.08 14.78
CA ASN A 2 27.72 -18.79 14.75
C ASN A 2 26.66 -17.70 14.64
N VAL A 3 26.53 -16.92 15.71
CA VAL A 3 25.58 -15.81 15.84
C VAL A 3 26.24 -14.56 15.26
N LEU A 4 25.67 -14.02 14.17
CA LEU A 4 26.07 -12.72 13.62
C LEU A 4 25.50 -11.61 14.50
N ARG A 5 26.33 -11.05 15.39
CA ARG A 5 26.05 -9.77 16.08
C ARG A 5 26.28 -8.62 15.11
N VAL A 6 25.23 -7.92 14.72
CA VAL A 6 25.34 -6.59 14.10
C VAL A 6 25.76 -5.60 15.18
N SER A 7 27.02 -5.16 15.15
CA SER A 7 27.53 -4.11 16.03
C SER A 7 27.45 -2.77 15.32
N VAL A 8 26.57 -1.89 15.78
CA VAL A 8 26.52 -0.49 15.33
C VAL A 8 27.74 0.23 15.91
N VAL A 9 28.62 0.69 15.03
CA VAL A 9 29.88 1.37 15.39
C VAL A 9 29.56 2.77 15.92
N SER A 10 29.71 2.97 17.23
CA SER A 10 29.98 4.30 17.79
C SER A 10 31.49 4.54 17.78
N LYS A 11 31.95 5.48 16.96
CA LYS A 11 33.33 6.01 17.03
C LYS A 11 33.25 7.45 17.50
N ILE A 12 33.30 7.65 18.82
CA ILE A 12 33.69 8.93 19.42
C ILE A 12 35.21 8.86 19.60
N SER A 13 35.94 9.61 18.77
CA SER A 13 37.39 9.77 18.91
C SER A 13 37.68 10.61 20.15
N LYS A 14 38.30 9.98 21.15
CA LYS A 14 39.10 10.65 22.18
C LYS A 14 40.44 10.99 21.53
N ASP A 15 40.68 12.26 21.24
CA ASP A 15 42.02 12.85 21.32
C ASP A 15 41.92 14.38 21.34
N GLY A 16 42.23 14.95 22.50
CA GLY A 16 42.34 16.39 22.67
C GLY A 16 43.61 16.89 21.99
N LYS A 17 43.47 17.62 20.88
CA LYS A 17 44.44 18.63 20.47
C LYS A 17 43.74 19.90 19.99
N ARG A 18 44.05 20.95 20.75
CA ARG A 18 43.78 22.37 20.58
C ARG A 18 44.18 22.84 19.17
N LEU A 19 43.26 23.44 18.42
CA LEU A 19 43.61 24.32 17.30
C LEU A 19 42.92 25.68 17.51
N GLN A 20 43.75 26.72 17.43
CA GLN A 20 43.41 28.10 17.72
C GLN A 20 42.64 28.78 16.58
N HIS A 21 41.75 29.68 16.99
CA HIS A 21 41.16 30.83 16.31
C HIS A 21 41.18 30.95 14.78
N SER A 22 39.98 31.08 14.20
CA SER A 22 39.60 32.33 13.53
C SER A 22 38.10 32.61 13.73
N SER A 23 37.80 33.88 13.96
CA SER A 23 36.54 34.39 14.48
C SER A 23 35.63 34.90 13.37
N THR A 24 34.37 34.47 13.36
CA THR A 24 33.27 35.28 12.80
C THR A 24 32.03 35.14 13.68
N LYS A 25 31.70 36.22 14.40
CA LYS A 25 30.53 36.33 15.28
C LYS A 25 29.25 36.46 14.45
N ALA A 26 28.23 35.66 14.75
CA ALA A 26 26.83 36.06 14.60
C ALA A 26 26.05 35.57 15.84
N GLN A 27 25.44 36.51 16.53
CA GLN A 27 24.83 36.36 17.85
C GLN A 27 23.54 35.53 17.80
N ILE A 28 23.40 34.54 18.68
CA ILE A 28 22.12 33.91 19.03
C ILE A 28 21.71 34.47 20.40
N LYS A 29 20.58 35.19 20.42
CA LYS A 29 19.90 35.60 21.66
C LYS A 29 19.09 34.42 22.21
N SER A 30 19.13 34.25 23.53
CA SER A 30 18.42 33.23 24.31
C SER A 30 16.89 33.30 24.16
N PRO A 31 16.17 32.16 24.31
CA PRO A 31 14.72 32.16 24.35
C PRO A 31 14.22 32.06 25.79
N GLU A 32 13.73 33.18 26.33
CA GLU A 32 12.81 33.17 27.47
C GLU A 32 11.64 34.11 27.21
N THR A 33 10.46 33.67 27.63
CA THR A 33 9.18 34.40 27.70
C THR A 33 8.34 34.45 26.43
N ILE A 34 7.23 33.70 26.42
CA ILE A 34 5.85 34.25 26.49
C ILE A 34 4.86 33.06 26.45
N PHE A 35 4.38 32.67 27.63
CA PHE A 35 3.10 31.99 27.81
C PHE A 35 2.07 33.09 28.10
N ARG A 36 1.10 33.33 27.22
CA ARG A 36 -0.19 33.91 27.64
C ARG A 36 -1.32 33.58 26.67
N ALA A 37 -2.34 33.00 27.28
CA ALA A 37 -3.63 32.56 26.75
C ALA A 37 -4.36 33.55 25.83
N LYS A 38 -5.10 32.98 24.87
CA LYS A 38 -6.48 33.40 24.59
C LYS A 38 -7.37 32.18 24.37
N SER A 39 -8.25 31.99 25.35
CA SER A 39 -9.48 31.21 25.28
C SER A 39 -10.50 31.94 24.38
N SER A 40 -11.20 31.21 23.53
CA SER A 40 -12.50 31.66 23.00
C SER A 40 -13.46 30.47 22.88
N ALA A 41 -14.63 30.71 23.49
CA ALA A 41 -15.83 29.94 23.78
C ALA A 41 -16.34 28.88 22.76
N PRO A 42 -17.20 27.94 23.23
CA PRO A 42 -17.72 26.83 22.44
C PRO A 42 -18.95 27.22 21.61
N VAL A 43 -19.09 26.61 20.43
CA VAL A 43 -20.32 26.67 19.63
C VAL A 43 -21.26 25.54 20.07
N MET A 44 -22.46 25.96 20.44
CA MET A 44 -23.57 25.16 20.97
C MET A 44 -24.17 24.24 19.88
N LEU A 45 -24.24 22.94 20.16
CA LEU A 45 -24.95 21.95 19.36
C LEU A 45 -26.45 21.97 19.75
N ALA A 46 -27.33 22.37 18.83
CA ALA A 46 -28.77 22.25 19.02
C ALA A 46 -29.24 20.85 18.59
N ARG A 47 -29.56 20.00 19.57
CA ARG A 47 -30.35 18.77 19.38
C ARG A 47 -31.79 19.17 19.04
N ARG A 48 -32.33 18.65 17.93
CA ARG A 48 -33.77 18.50 17.73
C ARG A 48 -34.13 17.03 17.85
N SER A 49 -34.84 16.70 18.92
CA SER A 49 -35.63 15.49 19.06
C SER A 49 -37.00 15.72 18.42
N SER A 50 -37.45 14.76 17.61
CA SER A 50 -38.88 14.61 17.30
C SER A 50 -39.24 13.14 17.30
N SER A 51 -39.94 12.77 18.37
CA SER A 51 -40.75 11.57 18.53
C SER A 51 -41.82 11.47 17.44
N ARG A 52 -42.06 10.26 16.91
CA ARG A 52 -43.41 9.83 16.54
C ARG A 52 -43.56 8.30 16.68
N SER A 53 -44.66 7.98 17.34
CA SER A 53 -45.26 6.71 17.74
C SER A 53 -45.73 5.82 16.58
N GLY A 54 -45.86 4.51 16.86
CA GLY A 54 -46.46 3.45 16.01
C GLY A 54 -47.97 3.62 15.72
N PRO A 55 -48.71 2.57 15.28
CA PRO A 55 -48.84 1.23 15.90
C PRO A 55 -48.69 0.05 14.90
N GLY A 56 -48.44 -1.22 15.33
CA GLY A 56 -49.43 -2.28 15.67
C GLY A 56 -50.08 -2.88 14.39
N LEU A 57 -50.20 -4.20 14.13
CA LEU A 57 -50.62 -5.33 14.99
C LEU A 57 -50.68 -6.66 14.16
N GLN A 58 -50.70 -7.81 14.87
CA GLN A 58 -51.24 -9.17 14.52
C GLN A 58 -50.54 -10.01 13.42
N THR A 59 -49.93 -11.18 13.65
CA THR A 59 -50.28 -12.50 14.26
C THR A 59 -51.33 -13.35 13.53
N PHE A 60 -50.91 -14.52 13.01
CA PHE A 60 -51.59 -15.84 12.91
C PHE A 60 -50.47 -16.84 12.54
N GLY A 61 -50.32 -18.09 13.00
CA GLY A 61 -51.16 -19.02 13.76
C GLY A 61 -51.14 -20.40 13.06
N GLY A 62 -50.73 -21.49 13.76
CA GLY A 62 -50.91 -22.91 13.37
C GLY A 62 -49.62 -23.61 12.89
N ASN A 63 -48.98 -24.63 13.50
CA ASN A 63 -49.27 -25.75 14.43
C ASN A 63 -49.29 -27.14 13.73
N ALA A 64 -48.65 -28.12 14.38
CA ALA A 64 -48.58 -29.57 14.14
C ALA A 64 -47.77 -30.07 12.90
N GLY A 65 -47.01 -31.18 12.94
CA GLY A 65 -46.88 -32.25 13.91
C GLY A 65 -45.78 -33.25 13.51
N CYS A 66 -45.46 -34.13 14.47
CA CYS A 66 -44.34 -35.05 14.59
C CYS A 66 -44.35 -36.26 13.63
N ASN A 67 -43.18 -36.76 13.18
CA ASN A 67 -42.89 -38.21 13.23
C ASN A 67 -41.38 -38.55 13.18
N ARG A 68 -41.03 -39.69 13.80
CA ARG A 68 -39.68 -40.14 14.19
C ARG A 68 -38.97 -41.03 13.16
N ASN A 69 -37.63 -40.94 13.22
CA ASN A 69 -36.58 -41.95 13.05
C ASN A 69 -36.59 -42.91 11.85
N SER A 70 -35.51 -42.81 11.05
CA SER A 70 -34.65 -43.97 10.79
C SER A 70 -33.24 -43.54 10.39
N THR A 71 -32.27 -44.02 11.16
CA THR A 71 -30.83 -43.93 11.00
C THR A 71 -30.36 -44.59 9.70
N THR A 72 -29.56 -43.89 8.90
CA THR A 72 -28.61 -44.53 7.97
C THR A 72 -27.43 -43.60 7.77
N ALA A 73 -26.26 -44.10 8.17
CA ALA A 73 -24.99 -43.39 8.09
C ALA A 73 -24.69 -43.01 6.64
N LYS A 74 -24.60 -41.70 6.36
CA LYS A 74 -23.95 -41.17 5.16
C LYS A 74 -22.63 -40.57 5.59
N SER A 75 -21.57 -41.16 5.05
CA SER A 75 -20.21 -40.63 5.00
C SER A 75 -20.24 -39.16 4.57
N VAL A 76 -19.95 -38.27 5.50
CA VAL A 76 -19.67 -36.87 5.19
C VAL A 76 -18.25 -36.83 4.64
N SER A 77 -18.14 -36.72 3.32
CA SER A 77 -16.92 -36.24 2.68
C SER A 77 -16.61 -34.87 3.27
N LEU A 78 -15.42 -34.72 3.90
CA LEU A 78 -14.86 -33.40 4.16
C LEU A 78 -14.62 -32.73 2.81
N ALA A 79 -15.60 -31.96 2.35
CA ALA A 79 -15.36 -30.89 1.41
C ALA A 79 -14.56 -29.83 2.17
N ALA A 80 -13.30 -29.64 1.78
CA ALA A 80 -12.51 -28.49 2.20
C ALA A 80 -13.17 -27.24 1.61
N SER A 81 -14.11 -26.68 2.35
CA SER A 81 -14.72 -25.37 2.15
C SER A 81 -13.99 -24.39 3.06
N ALA A 82 -12.89 -23.81 2.56
CA ALA A 82 -12.25 -22.66 3.19
C ALA A 82 -11.36 -21.94 2.16
N ALA A 83 -11.97 -21.24 1.20
CA ALA A 83 -11.32 -20.06 0.60
C ALA A 83 -11.97 -18.88 1.32
N THR A 84 -11.33 -18.41 2.37
CA THR A 84 -11.91 -17.40 3.27
C THR A 84 -11.28 -16.05 2.94
N GLU A 85 -12.10 -15.02 3.04
CA GLU A 85 -11.91 -13.60 2.72
C GLU A 85 -10.54 -13.00 3.10
N ALA A 86 -10.23 -11.81 2.57
CA ALA A 86 -9.02 -11.07 2.97
C ALA A 86 -8.90 -10.98 4.50
N GLU A 87 -7.73 -11.37 5.02
CA GLU A 87 -7.48 -11.47 6.46
C GLU A 87 -7.49 -10.10 7.15
N ALA A 88 -7.08 -9.04 6.43
CA ALA A 88 -7.22 -7.66 6.86
C ALA A 88 -7.66 -6.75 5.70
N ILE A 89 -8.42 -5.70 6.04
CA ILE A 89 -8.83 -4.65 5.11
C ILE A 89 -8.52 -3.29 5.74
N VAL A 90 -7.70 -2.50 5.06
CA VAL A 90 -7.39 -1.11 5.46
C VAL A 90 -8.07 -0.16 4.48
N ASP A 91 -9.01 0.64 4.97
CA ASP A 91 -9.66 1.69 4.18
C ASP A 91 -8.83 2.97 4.16
N VAL A 92 -8.45 3.43 2.98
CA VAL A 92 -7.77 4.72 2.80
C VAL A 92 -8.83 5.80 2.58
N ASP A 93 -9.18 6.54 3.63
CA ASP A 93 -10.19 7.60 3.54
C ASP A 93 -9.66 8.83 2.80
N LEU A 94 -10.20 9.06 1.60
CA LEU A 94 -9.95 10.22 0.76
C LEU A 94 -11.26 10.84 0.26
N GLY A 95 -12.36 10.66 1.00
CA GLY A 95 -13.72 11.05 0.59
C GLY A 95 -14.20 10.21 -0.60
N ASP A 96 -14.65 10.85 -1.68
CA ASP A 96 -15.16 10.18 -2.88
C ASP A 96 -14.13 9.30 -3.62
N ARG A 97 -12.86 9.34 -3.21
CA ARG A 97 -11.76 8.55 -3.80
C ARG A 97 -11.17 7.55 -2.82
N SER A 98 -11.95 7.20 -1.79
CA SER A 98 -11.54 6.18 -0.83
C SER A 98 -11.44 4.83 -1.52
N TYR A 99 -10.49 4.01 -1.10
CA TYR A 99 -10.26 2.69 -1.67
C TYR A 99 -9.79 1.71 -0.59
N PRO A 100 -10.15 0.41 -0.72
CA PRO A 100 -9.68 -0.62 0.19
C PRO A 100 -8.28 -1.11 -0.19
N ILE A 101 -7.52 -1.49 0.84
CA ILE A 101 -6.32 -2.31 0.74
C ILE A 101 -6.68 -3.67 1.32
N TYR A 102 -6.76 -4.70 0.47
CA TYR A 102 -6.93 -6.09 0.90
C TYR A 102 -5.57 -6.68 1.22
N ILE A 103 -5.44 -7.35 2.37
CA ILE A 103 -4.20 -7.94 2.84
C ILE A 103 -4.49 -9.36 3.30
N GLY A 104 -3.67 -10.32 2.87
CA GLY A 104 -3.74 -11.70 3.34
C GLY A 104 -2.70 -12.60 2.70
N ASN A 105 -2.80 -13.89 2.97
CA ASN A 105 -1.98 -14.92 2.34
C ASN A 105 -2.84 -15.77 1.39
N ASP A 106 -2.37 -15.99 0.16
CA ASP A 106 -3.10 -16.76 -0.87
C ASP A 106 -4.51 -16.24 -1.14
N LEU A 107 -4.61 -14.93 -1.36
CA LEU A 107 -5.88 -14.25 -1.60
C LEU A 107 -6.60 -14.77 -2.86
N PRO A 108 -7.95 -14.74 -2.87
CA PRO A 108 -8.74 -15.06 -4.06
C PRO A 108 -8.74 -13.86 -5.02
N TRP A 109 -7.72 -13.79 -5.89
CA TRP A 109 -7.48 -12.61 -6.76
C TRP A 109 -8.68 -12.26 -7.63
N GLY A 110 -9.36 -13.26 -8.20
CA GLY A 110 -10.50 -13.04 -9.09
C GLY A 110 -11.65 -12.34 -8.38
N GLU A 111 -12.08 -12.87 -7.24
CA GLU A 111 -13.21 -12.32 -6.47
C GLU A 111 -12.93 -10.90 -5.95
N LEU A 112 -11.69 -10.62 -5.52
CA LEU A 112 -11.33 -9.30 -4.99
C LEU A 112 -11.15 -8.27 -6.11
N LEU A 113 -10.41 -8.59 -7.18
CA LEU A 113 -10.15 -7.65 -8.26
C LEU A 113 -11.41 -7.29 -9.04
N LYS A 114 -12.30 -8.26 -9.30
CA LYS A 114 -13.55 -8.04 -10.07
C LYS A 114 -14.47 -7.01 -9.42
N LYS A 115 -14.47 -6.89 -8.08
CA LYS A 115 -15.25 -5.85 -7.35
C LYS A 115 -14.88 -4.42 -7.76
N HIS A 116 -13.67 -4.24 -8.32
CA HIS A 116 -13.08 -2.94 -8.66
C HIS A 116 -12.88 -2.74 -10.16
N ILE A 117 -13.32 -3.68 -11.00
CA ILE A 117 -13.27 -3.59 -12.46
C ILE A 117 -14.68 -3.25 -12.97
N SER A 118 -14.88 -2.00 -13.38
CA SER A 118 -16.20 -1.51 -13.83
C SER A 118 -16.42 -1.61 -15.35
N GLY A 119 -15.43 -2.07 -16.11
CA GLY A 119 -15.45 -2.12 -17.58
C GLY A 119 -15.29 -3.53 -18.13
N SER A 120 -15.30 -3.66 -19.46
CA SER A 120 -15.16 -4.94 -20.15
C SER A 120 -13.72 -5.25 -20.58
N SER A 121 -12.74 -4.47 -20.13
CA SER A 121 -11.33 -4.66 -20.49
C SER A 121 -10.37 -4.34 -19.34
N VAL A 122 -9.32 -5.16 -19.25
CA VAL A 122 -8.18 -4.97 -18.34
C VAL A 122 -6.88 -5.01 -19.12
N LEU A 123 -5.98 -4.08 -18.84
CA LEU A 123 -4.59 -4.15 -19.28
C LEU A 123 -3.69 -4.43 -18.07
N ILE A 124 -3.12 -5.63 -18.02
CA ILE A 124 -2.13 -6.01 -17.02
C ILE A 124 -0.76 -5.47 -17.46
N VAL A 125 -0.12 -4.68 -16.61
CA VAL A 125 1.24 -4.18 -16.80
C VAL A 125 2.14 -4.87 -15.78
N THR A 126 3.19 -5.53 -16.26
CA THR A 126 4.18 -6.27 -15.45
C THR A 126 5.57 -6.12 -16.07
N ASN A 127 6.61 -6.63 -15.42
CA ASN A 127 7.94 -6.78 -16.01
C ASN A 127 8.24 -8.24 -16.39
N GLU A 128 9.37 -8.44 -17.07
CA GLU A 128 9.89 -9.75 -17.50
C GLU A 128 10.21 -10.72 -16.35
N THR A 129 10.50 -10.22 -15.14
CA THR A 129 10.79 -11.04 -13.95
C THR A 129 9.51 -11.57 -13.29
N ILE A 130 8.48 -10.72 -13.19
CA ILE A 130 7.22 -11.01 -12.49
C ILE A 130 6.25 -11.75 -13.42
N ALA A 131 6.30 -11.50 -14.73
CA ALA A 131 5.43 -12.15 -15.70
C ALA A 131 5.40 -13.69 -15.59
N PRO A 132 6.55 -14.42 -15.64
CA PRO A 132 6.53 -15.88 -15.57
C PRO A 132 6.08 -16.45 -14.23
N LEU A 133 5.99 -15.63 -13.17
CA LEU A 133 5.59 -16.07 -11.84
C LEU A 133 4.09 -15.92 -11.61
N TYR A 134 3.51 -14.80 -12.02
CA TYR A 134 2.17 -14.39 -11.57
C TYR A 134 1.23 -13.91 -12.67
N LEU A 135 1.70 -13.70 -13.91
CA LEU A 135 0.85 -13.16 -14.97
C LEU A 135 -0.27 -14.13 -15.33
N ASP A 136 0.04 -15.41 -15.55
CA ASP A 136 -0.95 -16.42 -15.92
C ASP A 136 -1.99 -16.60 -14.80
N ARG A 137 -1.55 -16.69 -13.54
CA ARG A 137 -2.45 -16.69 -12.36
C ARG A 137 -3.41 -15.49 -12.38
N CYS A 138 -2.91 -14.29 -12.68
CA CYS A 138 -3.72 -13.07 -12.75
C CYS A 138 -4.72 -13.10 -13.91
N ILE A 139 -4.27 -13.54 -15.09
CA ILE A 139 -5.10 -13.67 -16.28
C ILE A 139 -6.24 -14.67 -16.04
N ASP A 140 -5.91 -15.83 -15.48
CA ASP A 140 -6.88 -16.90 -15.21
C ASP A 140 -7.93 -16.45 -14.18
N ALA A 141 -7.49 -15.81 -13.09
CA ALA A 141 -8.38 -15.25 -12.07
C ALA A 141 -9.38 -14.23 -12.64
N LEU A 142 -8.98 -13.45 -13.65
CA LEU A 142 -9.84 -12.47 -14.31
C LEU A 142 -10.74 -13.10 -15.38
N LYS A 143 -10.28 -14.13 -16.09
CA LYS A 143 -11.00 -14.76 -17.22
C LYS A 143 -12.12 -15.70 -16.83
N GLU A 144 -12.24 -16.08 -15.56
CA GLU A 144 -13.40 -16.86 -15.07
C GLU A 144 -14.76 -16.18 -15.34
N GLU A 145 -14.77 -14.87 -15.59
CA GLU A 145 -15.98 -14.12 -15.92
C GLU A 145 -16.16 -13.98 -17.45
N GLU A 146 -17.33 -14.40 -17.93
CA GLU A 146 -17.65 -14.39 -19.35
C GLU A 146 -17.70 -12.96 -19.89
N GLY A 147 -16.86 -12.63 -20.87
CA GLY A 147 -16.88 -11.33 -21.57
C GLY A 147 -15.86 -10.28 -21.12
N LEU A 148 -15.02 -10.57 -20.11
CA LEU A 148 -13.90 -9.68 -19.75
C LEU A 148 -12.71 -9.89 -20.69
N ARG A 149 -12.31 -8.83 -21.41
CA ARG A 149 -11.11 -8.85 -22.26
C ARG A 149 -9.86 -8.53 -21.43
N VAL A 150 -8.96 -9.49 -21.30
CA VAL A 150 -7.68 -9.30 -20.59
C VAL A 150 -6.54 -9.24 -21.59
N GLU A 151 -5.82 -8.11 -21.58
CA GLU A 151 -4.59 -7.88 -22.34
C GLU A 151 -3.42 -7.70 -21.37
N SER A 152 -2.19 -7.92 -21.83
CA SER A 152 -0.98 -7.69 -21.03
C SER A 152 0.12 -6.98 -21.81
N VAL A 153 0.95 -6.24 -21.09
CA VAL A 153 2.22 -5.68 -21.57
C VAL A 153 3.33 -6.03 -20.57
N ILE A 154 4.43 -6.53 -21.09
CA ILE A 154 5.61 -6.92 -20.32
C ILE A 154 6.70 -5.88 -20.60
N LEU A 155 7.14 -5.20 -19.55
CA LEU A 155 8.20 -4.20 -19.57
C LEU A 155 9.56 -4.83 -19.18
N PRO A 156 10.69 -4.24 -19.58
CA PRO A 156 12.00 -4.62 -19.02
C PRO A 156 12.05 -4.36 -17.50
N ASP A 157 12.82 -5.17 -16.77
CA ASP A 157 12.94 -5.06 -15.31
C ASP A 157 14.10 -4.15 -14.89
N GLY A 158 13.85 -3.22 -13.95
CA GLY A 158 14.87 -2.30 -13.42
C GLY A 158 14.36 -0.86 -13.23
N GLU A 159 14.97 -0.14 -12.29
CA GLU A 159 14.66 1.28 -12.01
C GLU A 159 15.12 2.19 -13.16
N GLU A 160 16.12 1.79 -13.95
CA GLU A 160 16.58 2.49 -15.14
C GLU A 160 15.51 2.57 -16.24
N TYR A 161 14.60 1.58 -16.28
CA TYR A 161 13.48 1.53 -17.21
C TYR A 161 12.25 2.30 -16.71
N LYS A 162 12.32 2.88 -15.51
CA LYS A 162 11.30 3.77 -14.98
C LYS A 162 11.37 5.15 -15.64
N ASN A 163 11.15 5.22 -16.94
CA ASN A 163 11.30 6.42 -17.76
C ASN A 163 10.14 6.56 -18.77
N MET A 164 10.07 7.69 -19.48
CA MET A 164 8.99 7.96 -20.42
C MET A 164 9.01 7.05 -21.66
N GLU A 165 10.19 6.62 -22.11
CA GLU A 165 10.33 5.75 -23.28
C GLU A 165 9.70 4.39 -23.02
N THR A 166 10.03 3.76 -21.89
CA THR A 166 9.40 2.48 -21.51
C THR A 166 7.91 2.67 -21.20
N LEU A 167 7.50 3.82 -20.66
CA LEU A 167 6.07 4.11 -20.43
C LEU A 167 5.26 4.13 -21.74
N MET A 168 5.86 4.55 -22.87
CA MET A 168 5.19 4.55 -24.18
C MET A 168 4.74 3.16 -24.61
N MET A 169 5.46 2.10 -24.23
CA MET A 169 5.06 0.71 -24.53
C MET A 169 3.66 0.37 -23.97
N VAL A 170 3.31 0.93 -22.81
CA VAL A 170 1.98 0.74 -22.20
C VAL A 170 0.91 1.43 -23.05
N TYR A 171 1.16 2.66 -23.49
CA TYR A 171 0.21 3.39 -24.34
C TYR A 171 0.07 2.75 -25.73
N ASP A 172 1.18 2.31 -26.32
CA ASP A 172 1.19 1.62 -27.61
C ASP A 172 0.35 0.35 -27.55
N LYS A 173 0.55 -0.49 -26.53
CA LYS A 173 -0.27 -1.69 -26.33
C LYS A 173 -1.74 -1.32 -26.14
N ALA A 174 -2.05 -0.32 -25.32
CA ALA A 174 -3.44 0.10 -25.07
C ALA A 174 -4.13 0.60 -26.36
N LEU A 175 -3.44 1.38 -27.20
CA LEU A 175 -3.96 1.89 -28.47
C LEU A 175 -4.08 0.80 -29.53
N GLN A 176 -3.09 -0.09 -29.65
CA GLN A 176 -3.13 -1.25 -30.56
C GLN A 176 -4.31 -2.16 -30.23
N CYS A 177 -4.56 -2.38 -28.94
CA CYS A 177 -5.70 -3.18 -28.47
C CYS A 177 -7.03 -2.42 -28.51
N ARG A 178 -7.04 -1.13 -28.89
CA ARG A 178 -8.24 -0.26 -28.94
C ARG A 178 -8.98 -0.20 -27.60
N LEU A 179 -8.22 -0.12 -26.51
CA LEU A 179 -8.77 0.02 -25.18
C LEU A 179 -9.51 1.37 -25.05
N ASP A 180 -10.60 1.40 -24.29
CA ASP A 180 -11.40 2.60 -24.09
C ASP A 180 -11.27 3.16 -22.67
N ARG A 181 -11.96 4.28 -22.40
CA ARG A 181 -11.94 4.95 -21.10
C ARG A 181 -12.48 4.13 -19.91
N LYS A 182 -13.19 3.02 -20.16
CA LYS A 182 -13.70 2.12 -19.11
C LYS A 182 -12.71 0.99 -18.80
N THR A 183 -11.61 0.89 -19.55
CA THR A 183 -10.54 -0.08 -19.26
C THR A 183 -9.97 0.14 -17.87
N THR A 184 -9.62 -0.94 -17.19
CA THR A 184 -8.85 -0.88 -15.94
C THR A 184 -7.40 -1.28 -16.21
N PHE A 185 -6.45 -0.46 -15.79
CA PHE A 185 -5.04 -0.82 -15.81
C PHE A 185 -4.70 -1.51 -14.49
N LEU A 186 -4.04 -2.66 -14.56
CA LEU A 186 -3.64 -3.44 -13.39
C LEU A 186 -2.12 -3.47 -13.32
N ALA A 187 -1.56 -2.89 -12.25
CA ALA A 187 -0.13 -3.03 -11.95
C ALA A 187 0.11 -4.37 -11.24
N LEU A 188 0.88 -5.26 -11.87
CA LEU A 188 1.35 -6.50 -11.26
C LEU A 188 2.87 -6.43 -11.13
N GLY A 189 3.39 -6.16 -9.93
CA GLY A 189 4.83 -6.02 -9.74
C GLY A 189 5.23 -5.18 -8.53
N GLY A 190 6.52 -4.81 -8.47
CA GLY A 190 7.04 -3.90 -7.44
C GLY A 190 6.70 -2.42 -7.68
N GLY A 191 7.34 -1.53 -6.93
CA GLY A 191 7.05 -0.09 -6.96
C GLY A 191 7.31 0.59 -8.31
N VAL A 192 8.27 0.08 -9.11
CA VAL A 192 8.52 0.57 -10.47
C VAL A 192 7.28 0.39 -11.35
N ILE A 193 6.75 -0.84 -11.41
CA ILE A 193 5.55 -1.16 -12.18
C ILE A 193 4.34 -0.41 -11.64
N GLY A 194 4.20 -0.31 -10.31
CA GLY A 194 3.12 0.46 -9.67
C GLY A 194 3.11 1.93 -10.12
N ASP A 195 4.25 2.62 -10.02
CA ASP A 195 4.38 4.02 -10.38
C ASP A 195 4.17 4.28 -11.87
N MET A 196 4.75 3.44 -12.73
CA MET A 196 4.62 3.56 -14.18
C MET A 196 3.16 3.30 -14.61
N THR A 197 2.56 2.22 -14.17
CA THR A 197 1.19 1.86 -14.53
C THR A 197 0.20 2.89 -14.01
N GLY A 198 0.38 3.37 -12.77
CA GLY A 198 -0.47 4.40 -12.20
C GLY A 198 -0.38 5.72 -12.95
N TYR A 199 0.81 6.09 -13.46
CA TYR A 199 0.96 7.30 -14.27
C TYR A 199 0.43 7.11 -15.70
N ALA A 200 0.58 5.92 -16.27
CA ALA A 200 -0.04 5.54 -17.52
C ALA A 200 -1.57 5.62 -17.43
N ALA A 201 -2.17 5.06 -16.38
CA ALA A 201 -3.60 5.10 -16.14
C ALA A 201 -4.12 6.54 -15.97
N ALA A 202 -3.39 7.38 -15.25
CA ALA A 202 -3.73 8.79 -15.07
C ALA A 202 -3.76 9.58 -16.39
N SER A 203 -2.91 9.20 -17.34
CA SER A 203 -2.68 9.95 -18.58
C SER A 203 -3.47 9.41 -19.77
N TYR A 204 -3.65 8.09 -19.84
CA TYR A 204 -4.34 7.43 -20.94
C TYR A 204 -5.80 7.88 -21.02
N GLN A 205 -6.20 8.42 -22.17
CA GLN A 205 -7.50 9.07 -22.38
C GLN A 205 -7.88 10.10 -21.28
N ARG A 206 -6.87 10.72 -20.63
CA ARG A 206 -7.00 11.65 -19.49
C ARG A 206 -7.53 11.02 -18.20
N GLY A 207 -7.38 9.72 -18.05
CA GLY A 207 -7.73 8.98 -16.83
C GLY A 207 -8.56 7.74 -17.15
N VAL A 208 -8.06 6.59 -16.73
CA VAL A 208 -8.78 5.31 -16.70
C VAL A 208 -8.57 4.64 -15.34
N ASN A 209 -9.45 3.72 -14.97
CA ASN A 209 -9.35 3.04 -13.68
C ASN A 209 -8.02 2.30 -13.53
N PHE A 210 -7.56 2.20 -12.29
CA PHE A 210 -6.27 1.64 -11.94
C PHE A 210 -6.40 0.76 -10.69
N VAL A 211 -5.78 -0.41 -10.68
CA VAL A 211 -5.68 -1.30 -9.50
C VAL A 211 -4.23 -1.75 -9.30
N GLN A 212 -3.85 -2.03 -8.06
CA GLN A 212 -2.49 -2.46 -7.71
C GLN A 212 -2.45 -3.85 -7.10
N VAL A 213 -1.53 -4.67 -7.59
CA VAL A 213 -1.15 -5.98 -7.03
C VAL A 213 0.35 -5.94 -6.76
N PRO A 214 0.78 -5.30 -5.65
CA PRO A 214 2.20 -5.16 -5.31
C PRO A 214 2.82 -6.53 -4.97
N THR A 215 3.98 -6.84 -5.55
CA THR A 215 4.69 -8.12 -5.33
C THR A 215 6.02 -7.98 -4.59
N THR A 216 6.33 -6.79 -4.08
CA THR A 216 7.50 -6.57 -3.23
C THR A 216 7.07 -5.97 -1.89
N LEU A 217 7.77 -6.32 -0.81
CA LEU A 217 7.43 -5.80 0.52
C LEU A 217 7.49 -4.27 0.54
N MET A 218 8.49 -3.66 -0.11
CA MET A 218 8.58 -2.19 -0.27
C MET A 218 7.33 -1.60 -0.93
N ALA A 219 6.79 -2.26 -1.96
CA ALA A 219 5.59 -1.78 -2.64
C ALA A 219 4.33 -1.95 -1.79
N MET A 220 4.23 -3.06 -1.06
CA MET A 220 3.12 -3.36 -0.14
C MET A 220 3.03 -2.31 0.99
N VAL A 221 4.16 -1.93 1.59
CA VAL A 221 4.18 -1.07 2.79
C VAL A 221 4.35 0.43 2.50
N ASP A 222 4.80 0.77 1.30
CA ASP A 222 5.03 2.15 0.89
C ASP A 222 4.34 2.44 -0.45
N SER A 223 4.95 2.14 -1.59
CA SER A 223 4.58 2.76 -2.88
C SER A 223 3.10 2.58 -3.30
N SER A 224 2.44 1.50 -2.88
CA SER A 224 1.04 1.24 -3.23
C SER A 224 0.03 2.16 -2.53
N VAL A 225 0.43 2.87 -1.47
CA VAL A 225 -0.45 3.75 -0.69
C VAL A 225 -0.16 5.23 -1.00
N GLY A 226 -1.20 6.06 -1.17
CA GLY A 226 -1.09 7.51 -1.30
C GLY A 226 -1.11 8.06 -2.74
N GLY A 227 -1.13 7.19 -3.75
CA GLY A 227 -1.41 7.54 -5.14
C GLY A 227 -0.41 8.49 -5.80
N LYS A 228 0.85 8.50 -5.36
CA LYS A 228 1.92 9.16 -6.10
C LYS A 228 2.38 8.20 -7.20
N THR A 229 2.32 8.62 -8.45
CA THR A 229 2.70 7.80 -9.60
C THR A 229 3.64 8.62 -10.48
N GLY A 230 4.51 7.97 -11.26
CA GLY A 230 5.42 8.70 -12.13
C GLY A 230 6.58 7.92 -12.69
N VAL A 231 7.45 8.67 -13.37
CA VAL A 231 8.67 8.20 -14.00
C VAL A 231 9.84 9.13 -13.67
N ASN A 232 11.04 8.59 -13.85
CA ASN A 232 12.29 9.33 -13.70
C ASN A 232 12.61 10.13 -14.96
N HIS A 233 13.33 11.23 -14.73
CA HIS A 233 14.06 11.95 -15.76
C HIS A 233 15.56 11.76 -15.47
N PRO A 234 16.48 11.80 -16.47
CA PRO A 234 17.92 11.69 -16.21
C PRO A 234 18.47 12.70 -15.18
N LEU A 235 17.77 13.83 -15.00
CA LEU A 235 18.13 14.89 -14.04
C LEU A 235 17.44 14.76 -12.68
N GLY A 236 16.57 13.77 -12.46
CA GLY A 236 15.88 13.61 -11.18
C GLY A 236 14.88 12.46 -11.14
N LYS A 237 14.85 11.77 -9.99
CA LYS A 237 13.91 10.69 -9.72
C LYS A 237 12.51 11.23 -9.43
N ASN A 238 11.48 10.55 -9.94
CA ASN A 238 10.06 10.84 -9.71
C ASN A 238 9.64 12.30 -9.97
N MET A 239 10.32 12.98 -10.91
CA MET A 239 10.05 14.39 -11.22
C MET A 239 8.86 14.60 -12.16
N ILE A 240 8.43 13.54 -12.85
CA ILE A 240 7.34 13.58 -13.83
C ILE A 240 6.31 12.54 -13.40
N GLY A 241 5.07 12.95 -13.16
CA GLY A 241 4.07 12.04 -12.62
C GLY A 241 2.72 12.68 -12.33
N ALA A 242 1.85 11.93 -11.67
CA ALA A 242 0.51 12.35 -11.28
C ALA A 242 0.18 11.91 -9.85
N PHE A 243 -0.77 12.61 -9.24
CA PHE A 243 -1.46 12.10 -8.05
C PHE A 243 -2.72 11.37 -8.52
N TYR A 244 -2.69 10.03 -8.52
CA TYR A 244 -3.74 9.18 -9.06
C TYR A 244 -3.97 7.98 -8.15
N GLN A 245 -5.19 7.86 -7.61
CA GLN A 245 -5.52 6.82 -6.62
C GLN A 245 -5.99 5.55 -7.34
N PRO A 246 -5.61 4.36 -6.84
CA PRO A 246 -6.18 3.11 -7.32
C PRO A 246 -7.64 2.95 -6.87
N GLN A 247 -8.37 2.04 -7.53
CA GLN A 247 -9.69 1.56 -7.08
C GLN A 247 -9.55 0.58 -5.91
N CYS A 248 -8.46 -0.19 -5.89
CA CYS A 248 -8.06 -1.02 -4.76
C CYS A 248 -6.55 -1.33 -4.81
N VAL A 249 -6.02 -1.76 -3.67
CA VAL A 249 -4.72 -2.43 -3.57
C VAL A 249 -4.97 -3.84 -3.05
N MET A 250 -4.41 -4.85 -3.70
CA MET A 250 -4.53 -6.25 -3.29
C MET A 250 -3.14 -6.80 -2.95
N ILE A 251 -2.88 -6.94 -1.66
CA ILE A 251 -1.62 -7.40 -1.10
C ILE A 251 -1.75 -8.88 -0.74
N ASP A 252 -1.28 -9.73 -1.65
CA ASP A 252 -1.11 -11.15 -1.39
C ASP A 252 0.33 -11.41 -0.93
N THR A 253 0.50 -11.70 0.36
CA THR A 253 1.80 -11.92 0.98
C THR A 253 2.51 -13.17 0.47
N SER A 254 1.80 -14.15 -0.12
CA SER A 254 2.45 -15.34 -0.71
C SER A 254 3.32 -14.98 -1.93
N THR A 255 3.07 -13.83 -2.57
CA THR A 255 3.97 -13.33 -3.63
C THR A 255 5.38 -13.00 -3.13
N LEU A 256 5.56 -12.80 -1.82
CA LEU A 256 6.86 -12.57 -1.22
C LEU A 256 7.72 -13.84 -1.17
N ASP A 257 7.16 -15.04 -1.34
CA ASP A 257 7.94 -16.29 -1.29
C ASP A 257 9.03 -16.32 -2.36
N THR A 258 8.72 -15.81 -3.55
CA THR A 258 9.69 -15.71 -4.66
C THR A 258 10.59 -14.47 -4.57
N LEU A 259 10.34 -13.55 -3.64
CA LEU A 259 11.09 -12.30 -3.54
C LEU A 259 12.52 -12.56 -3.03
N PRO A 260 13.57 -12.08 -3.73
CA PRO A 260 14.95 -12.21 -3.27
C PRO A 260 15.15 -11.62 -1.88
N LEU A 261 16.01 -12.26 -1.07
CA LEU A 261 16.26 -11.84 0.32
C LEU A 261 16.71 -10.39 0.45
N LYS A 262 17.48 -9.89 -0.53
CA LYS A 262 17.94 -8.48 -0.57
C LYS A 262 16.75 -7.52 -0.70
N GLU A 263 15.80 -7.82 -1.58
CA GLU A 263 14.61 -7.01 -1.79
C GLU A 263 13.65 -7.10 -0.61
N HIS A 264 13.56 -8.28 0.01
CA HIS A 264 12.81 -8.46 1.26
C HIS A 264 13.37 -7.59 2.39
N ALA A 265 14.69 -7.62 2.60
CA ALA A 265 15.37 -6.80 3.60
C ALA A 265 15.20 -5.29 3.32
N SER A 266 15.21 -4.88 2.05
CA SER A 266 14.92 -3.51 1.62
C SER A 266 13.50 -3.09 2.03
N GLY A 267 12.50 -3.96 1.82
CA GLY A 267 11.13 -3.72 2.29
C GLY A 267 11.01 -3.63 3.82
N ILE A 268 11.74 -4.44 4.57
CA ILE A 268 11.78 -4.36 6.05
C ILE A 268 12.32 -3.00 6.51
N ALA A 269 13.28 -2.39 5.80
CA ALA A 269 13.76 -1.06 6.14
C ALA A 269 12.63 -0.01 6.13
N GLU A 270 11.69 -0.11 5.20
CA GLU A 270 10.51 0.76 5.14
C GLU A 270 9.49 0.46 6.24
N VAL A 271 9.36 -0.80 6.68
CA VAL A 271 8.59 -1.18 7.88
C VAL A 271 9.19 -0.53 9.13
N VAL A 272 10.50 -0.63 9.28
CA VAL A 272 11.25 -0.05 10.41
C VAL A 272 11.15 1.47 10.45
N LYS A 273 11.18 2.10 9.28
CA LYS A 273 10.98 3.56 9.15
C LYS A 273 9.70 4.01 9.87
N TYR A 274 8.57 3.33 9.69
CA TYR A 274 7.31 3.75 10.32
C TYR A 274 7.36 3.67 11.84
N GLY A 275 7.98 2.62 12.38
CA GLY A 275 8.20 2.49 13.82
C GLY A 275 8.99 3.67 14.38
N LEU A 276 10.08 4.04 13.70
CA LEU A 276 10.96 5.12 14.14
C LEU A 276 10.34 6.53 14.04
N ILE A 277 9.57 6.82 12.99
CA ILE A 277 9.09 8.19 12.75
C ILE A 277 7.71 8.49 13.28
N LYS A 278 6.93 7.45 13.61
CA LYS A 278 5.49 7.62 13.88
C LYS A 278 4.94 6.69 14.95
N ASP A 279 5.43 5.46 15.07
CA ASP A 279 4.73 4.42 15.82
C ASP A 279 5.69 3.63 16.73
N ALA A 280 5.95 4.18 17.92
CA ALA A 280 6.89 3.58 18.86
C ALA A 280 6.46 2.19 19.35
N GLU A 281 5.15 1.93 19.49
CA GLU A 281 4.64 0.61 19.84
C GLU A 281 4.89 -0.40 18.72
N PHE A 282 4.70 0.02 17.46
CA PHE A 282 5.05 -0.81 16.33
C PHE A 282 6.56 -1.07 16.23
N PHE A 283 7.40 -0.10 16.60
CA PHE A 283 8.86 -0.31 16.68
C PHE A 283 9.23 -1.39 17.71
N VAL A 284 8.63 -1.35 18.91
CA VAL A 284 8.83 -2.40 19.93
C VAL A 284 8.38 -3.76 19.42
N TRP A 285 7.21 -3.83 18.78
CA TRP A 285 6.73 -5.06 18.18
C TRP A 285 7.69 -5.61 17.11
N GLN A 286 8.30 -4.74 16.31
CA GLN A 286 9.30 -5.15 15.30
C GLN A 286 10.56 -5.74 15.95
N GLU A 287 11.04 -5.18 17.06
CA GLU A 287 12.17 -5.73 17.81
C GLU A 287 11.89 -7.16 18.29
N GLU A 288 10.67 -7.43 18.74
CA GLU A 288 10.23 -8.75 19.22
C GLU A 288 10.00 -9.77 18.09
N ASN A 289 9.65 -9.31 16.88
CA ASN A 289 9.23 -10.18 15.77
C ASN A 289 10.17 -10.14 14.54
N MET A 290 11.34 -9.48 14.64
CA MET A 290 12.26 -9.30 13.50
C MET A 290 12.71 -10.63 12.88
N GLU A 291 12.98 -11.65 13.71
CA GLU A 291 13.37 -12.97 13.20
C GLU A 291 12.27 -13.61 12.35
N LYS A 292 11.01 -13.50 12.79
CA LYS A 292 9.85 -13.97 12.02
C LYS A 292 9.66 -13.20 10.72
N LEU A 293 9.84 -11.88 10.75
CA LEU A 293 9.79 -11.03 9.55
C LEU A 293 10.86 -11.44 8.53
N LEU A 294 12.10 -11.64 8.97
CA LEU A 294 13.20 -12.06 8.11
C LEU A 294 12.94 -13.45 7.49
N ASN A 295 12.29 -14.33 8.24
CA ASN A 295 11.91 -15.68 7.81
C ASN A 295 10.57 -15.74 7.04
N LYS A 296 9.96 -14.60 6.72
CA LYS A 296 8.69 -14.49 5.97
C LYS A 296 7.52 -15.24 6.63
N ASP A 297 7.44 -15.22 7.95
CA ASP A 297 6.28 -15.77 8.68
C ASP A 297 4.98 -15.06 8.23
N PRO A 298 3.95 -15.79 7.73
CA PRO A 298 2.77 -15.20 7.11
C PRO A 298 2.02 -14.21 8.02
N ASP A 299 1.66 -14.63 9.23
CA ASP A 299 0.91 -13.80 10.19
C ASP A 299 1.69 -12.53 10.55
N THR A 300 3.00 -12.68 10.78
CA THR A 300 3.89 -11.55 11.08
C THR A 300 3.98 -10.57 9.90
N LEU A 301 4.04 -11.07 8.67
CA LEU A 301 4.07 -10.23 7.47
C LEU A 301 2.76 -9.47 7.28
N ILE A 302 1.62 -10.14 7.43
CA ILE A 302 0.30 -9.52 7.31
C ILE A 302 0.17 -8.35 8.29
N TYR A 303 0.49 -8.56 9.56
CA TYR A 303 0.43 -7.50 10.56
C TYR A 303 1.40 -6.35 10.23
N ALA A 304 2.64 -6.66 9.84
CA ALA A 304 3.62 -5.63 9.51
C ALA A 304 3.20 -4.79 8.30
N VAL A 305 2.60 -5.42 7.29
CA VAL A 305 2.05 -4.73 6.12
C VAL A 305 0.85 -3.88 6.52
N GLU A 306 -0.13 -4.45 7.20
CA GLU A 306 -1.34 -3.75 7.67
C GLU A 306 -0.97 -2.50 8.46
N ARG A 307 -0.12 -2.65 9.47
CA ARG A 307 0.28 -1.54 10.33
C ARG A 307 1.07 -0.47 9.59
N SER A 308 1.86 -0.86 8.60
CA SER A 308 2.56 0.08 7.72
C SER A 308 1.60 0.86 6.83
N CYS A 309 0.60 0.18 6.23
CA CYS A 309 -0.44 0.79 5.42
C CYS A 309 -1.26 1.80 6.23
N ILE A 310 -1.67 1.45 7.46
CA ILE A 310 -2.37 2.37 8.39
C ILE A 310 -1.50 3.60 8.66
N ASN A 311 -0.24 3.39 9.06
CA ASN A 311 0.69 4.47 9.36
C ASN A 311 0.86 5.43 8.17
N LYS A 312 0.95 4.89 6.95
CA LYS A 312 1.09 5.67 5.72
C LYS A 312 -0.21 6.37 5.29
N ALA A 313 -1.35 5.72 5.40
CA ALA A 313 -2.66 6.28 5.05
C ALA A 313 -2.94 7.53 5.88
N GLU A 314 -2.76 7.45 7.20
CA GLU A 314 -2.89 8.57 8.12
C GLU A 314 -1.85 9.69 7.87
N ALA A 315 -0.67 9.34 7.34
CA ALA A 315 0.39 10.30 7.04
C ALA A 315 0.27 10.95 5.65
N SER A 316 -0.66 10.49 4.80
CA SER A 316 -0.84 10.95 3.41
C SER A 316 -2.04 11.89 3.29
N PRO A 317 -1.87 13.19 3.58
CA PRO A 317 -3.00 14.11 3.54
C PRO A 317 -3.45 14.37 2.09
N PRO A 318 -4.73 14.76 1.88
CA PRO A 318 -5.25 15.16 0.58
C PRO A 318 -4.32 16.11 -0.19
N LEU A 319 -4.30 15.99 -1.53
CA LEU A 319 -3.45 16.78 -2.43
C LEU A 319 -3.47 18.30 -2.13
N ALA A 320 -4.63 18.82 -1.70
CA ALA A 320 -4.79 20.22 -1.33
C ALA A 320 -3.88 20.64 -0.15
N LEU A 321 -3.67 19.75 0.83
CA LEU A 321 -2.77 19.97 1.97
C LEU A 321 -1.30 19.74 1.59
N TRP A 322 -1.03 18.79 0.69
CA TRP A 322 0.31 18.57 0.16
C TRP A 322 0.82 19.81 -0.61
N ARG A 323 -0.01 20.38 -1.50
CA ARG A 323 0.29 21.63 -2.24
C ARG A 323 0.52 22.83 -1.34
N LYS A 324 -0.15 22.88 -0.19
CA LYS A 324 0.02 23.95 0.81
C LYS A 324 1.27 23.77 1.67
N GLY A 325 2.03 22.69 1.49
CA GLY A 325 3.22 22.42 2.29
C GLY A 325 2.91 22.39 3.78
N THR A 326 1.75 21.87 4.19
CA THR A 326 1.31 21.79 5.59
C THR A 326 1.48 20.40 6.21
N VAL A 327 2.04 19.44 5.47
CA VAL A 327 2.47 18.13 6.01
C VAL A 327 3.53 18.37 7.10
N ASN A 328 3.36 17.80 8.30
CA ASN A 328 4.22 18.07 9.45
C ASN A 328 5.72 18.10 9.09
N ARG A 329 6.43 19.16 9.50
CA ARG A 329 7.85 19.37 9.16
C ARG A 329 8.73 18.19 9.64
N ALA A 330 8.38 17.61 10.79
CA ALA A 330 9.03 16.44 11.35
C ALA A 330 8.81 15.16 10.51
N SER A 331 7.60 14.93 9.98
CA SER A 331 7.36 13.77 9.10
C SER A 331 8.05 13.97 7.75
N ARG A 332 8.13 15.20 7.22
CA ARG A 332 8.93 15.48 6.02
C ARG A 332 10.43 15.35 6.24
N GLN A 333 10.97 15.78 7.38
CA GLN A 333 12.39 15.66 7.69
C GLN A 333 12.77 14.22 8.04
N GLY A 334 11.93 13.49 8.78
CA GLY A 334 12.12 12.05 9.05
C GLY A 334 11.99 11.20 7.78
N HIS A 335 10.98 11.48 6.94
CA HIS A 335 10.84 10.85 5.63
C HIS A 335 12.04 11.18 4.74
N CYS A 336 12.45 12.43 4.61
CA CYS A 336 13.61 12.80 3.78
C CYS A 336 14.95 12.26 4.32
N PHE A 337 15.13 12.18 5.65
CA PHE A 337 16.34 11.66 6.28
C PHE A 337 16.44 10.14 6.12
N LEU A 338 15.38 9.39 6.43
CA LEU A 338 15.39 7.93 6.27
C LEU A 338 15.36 7.53 4.80
N GLN A 339 14.65 8.26 3.93
CA GLN A 339 14.69 8.07 2.49
C GLN A 339 16.10 8.37 1.93
N SER A 340 16.80 9.37 2.46
CA SER A 340 18.21 9.59 2.10
C SER A 340 19.12 8.46 2.57
N LEU A 341 18.82 7.81 3.70
CA LEU A 341 19.59 6.65 4.18
C LEU A 341 19.29 5.37 3.38
N THR A 342 18.05 5.17 2.91
CA THR A 342 17.70 4.03 2.04
C THR A 342 18.22 4.21 0.62
N TYR A 343 18.27 5.43 0.06
CA TYR A 343 18.81 5.67 -1.28
C TYR A 343 20.32 5.98 -1.36
N ALA A 344 20.99 6.44 -0.29
CA ALA A 344 22.39 6.87 -0.37
C ALA A 344 23.43 5.74 -0.31
N THR A 345 23.04 4.49 -0.06
CA THR A 345 24.00 3.38 0.09
C THR A 345 23.54 2.08 -0.55
N TRP A 346 23.12 2.08 -1.81
CA TRP A 346 22.98 0.83 -2.57
C TRP A 346 23.42 1.07 -4.02
N PRO A 347 24.51 0.43 -4.48
CA PRO A 347 24.96 0.53 -5.87
C PRO A 347 23.95 -0.09 -6.85
#